data_AF-A0A1S1Z0G2-F1
#
_entry.id   AF-A0A1S1Z0G2-F1
#
_cell.length_a   1.000
_cell.length_b   1.000
_cell.length_c   1.000
_cell.angle_alpha   90.00
_cell.angle_beta   90.00
_cell.angle_gamma   90.00
#
_symmetry.space_group_name_H-M   'P 1'
#
loop_
_entity.id
_entity.type
_entity.pdbx_description
1 polymer ?
#
loop_
_entity_poly.entity_id
_entity_poly.type
_entity_poly.pdbx_seq_one_letter_code
_entity_poly.pdbx_strand_id
1 'polypeptide(L)' 'MPAHEIKTCQRCKKDYECKVGNITQCQCYEVKMTYEETQRMRKEYDDCLCAACMLELQIQYRKEEMLSKN' A
#
# COMPACT_ATOMS: atom_id res chain seq x y z
N MET A 1 -12.80 -17.93 11.30
CA MET A 1 -13.32 -17.22 10.12
C MET A 1 -12.28 -16.17 9.74
N PRO A 2 -11.79 -16.08 8.49
CA PRO A 2 -10.96 -14.95 8.12
C PRO A 2 -11.80 -13.68 8.27
N ALA A 3 -11.34 -12.73 9.08
CA ALA A 3 -12.01 -11.46 9.26
C ALA A 3 -11.85 -10.66 7.95
N HIS A 4 -12.93 -10.55 7.19
CA HIS A 4 -13.04 -9.62 6.07
C HIS A 4 -13.54 -8.30 6.64
N GLU A 5 -12.75 -7.25 6.48
CA GLU A 5 -13.13 -5.90 6.91
C GLU A 5 -13.19 -5.01 5.68
N ILE A 6 -14.27 -4.24 5.55
CA ILE A 6 -14.30 -3.12 4.62
C ILE A 6 -13.62 -1.96 5.33
N LYS A 7 -12.50 -1.48 4.77
CA LYS A 7 -11.75 -0.33 5.30
C LYS A 7 -11.76 0.80 4.28
N THR A 8 -11.72 2.03 4.76
CA THR A 8 -11.58 3.22 3.93
C THR A 8 -10.09 3.54 3.75
N CYS A 9 -9.61 3.57 2.51
CA CYS A 9 -8.20 3.87 2.21
C CYS A 9 -7.83 5.28 2.69
N GLN A 10 -6.77 5.41 3.49
CA GLN A 10 -6.35 6.72 4.03
C GLN A 10 -6.00 7.74 2.94
N ARG A 11 -5.46 7.29 1.80
CA ARG A 11 -5.02 8.14 0.68
C ARG A 11 -6.17 8.59 -0.21
N CYS A 12 -6.95 7.65 -0.79
CA CYS A 12 -7.97 8.00 -1.77
C CYS A 12 -9.40 8.06 -1.22
N LYS A 13 -9.60 7.73 0.07
CA LYS A 13 -10.90 7.71 0.75
C LYS A 13 -11.96 6.77 0.13
N LYS A 14 -11.52 5.82 -0.70
CA LYS A 14 -12.39 4.76 -1.23
C LYS A 14 -12.36 3.55 -0.31
N ASP A 15 -13.50 2.89 -0.20
CA ASP A 15 -13.61 1.63 0.51
C ASP A 15 -12.98 0.49 -0.31
N TYR A 16 -12.33 -0.44 0.40
CA TYR A 16 -11.73 -1.63 -0.18
C TYR A 16 -11.82 -2.80 0.79
N GLU A 17 -11.72 -4.01 0.24
CA GLU A 17 -11.68 -5.23 1.03
C GLU A 17 -10.29 -5.40 1.65
N CYS A 18 -10.23 -5.28 2.97
CA CYS A 18 -9.04 -5.55 3.75
C CYS A 18 -9.15 -6.93 4.41
N LYS A 19 -8.15 -7.77 4.18
CA LYS A 19 -8.01 -9.07 4.84
C LYS A 19 -6.76 -9.09 5.70
N VAL A 20 -6.59 -8.10 6.58
CA VAL A 20 -5.37 -8.00 7.42
C VAL A 20 -5.13 -9.25 8.27
N GLY A 21 -6.21 -9.91 8.72
CA GLY A 21 -6.14 -11.20 9.42
C GLY A 21 -5.72 -12.39 8.54
N ASN A 22 -5.71 -12.23 7.23
CA ASN A 22 -5.15 -13.17 6.26
C ASN A 22 -4.44 -12.40 5.15
N ILE A 23 -3.31 -11.78 5.50
CA ILE A 23 -2.65 -10.77 4.67
C ILE A 23 -2.35 -11.26 3.25
N THR A 24 -2.06 -12.56 3.06
CA THR A 24 -1.77 -13.15 1.75
C THR A 24 -2.95 -13.12 0.79
N GLN A 25 -4.17 -12.92 1.29
CA GLN A 25 -5.40 -12.75 0.52
C GLN A 25 -5.89 -11.29 0.47
N CYS A 26 -5.18 -10.35 1.10
CA CYS A 26 -5.52 -8.94 1.04
C CYS A 26 -5.11 -8.36 -0.31
N GLN A 27 -5.94 -7.50 -0.90
CA GLN A 27 -5.61 -6.83 -2.18
C GLN A 27 -4.27 -6.10 -2.13
N CYS A 28 -3.89 -5.56 -0.96
CA CYS A 28 -2.62 -4.87 -0.79
C CYS A 28 -1.41 -5.82 -0.93
N TYR A 29 -1.53 -7.12 -0.64
CA TYR A 29 -0.41 -8.06 -0.68
C TYR A 29 0.11 -8.37 -2.09
N GLU A 30 -0.71 -8.12 -3.11
CA GLU A 30 -0.32 -8.29 -4.51
C GLU A 30 0.71 -7.23 -4.95
N VAL A 31 0.74 -6.06 -4.29
CA VAL A 31 1.68 -4.98 -4.62
C VAL A 31 3.02 -5.22 -3.94
N LYS A 32 4.04 -5.57 -4.73
CA LYS A 32 5.39 -5.88 -4.23
C LYS A 32 6.26 -4.63 -4.11
N MET A 33 6.30 -4.06 -2.91
CA MET A 33 7.22 -2.97 -2.54
C MET A 33 8.48 -3.50 -1.87
N THR A 34 9.61 -2.81 -2.04
CA THR A 34 10.86 -3.11 -1.30
C THR A 34 10.71 -2.75 0.18
N TYR A 35 11.68 -3.15 1.01
CA TYR A 35 11.70 -2.74 2.41
C TYR A 35 11.70 -1.21 2.56
N GLU A 36 12.56 -0.52 1.81
CA GLU A 36 12.70 0.94 1.84
C GLU A 36 11.41 1.65 1.39
N GLU A 37 10.81 1.21 0.28
CA GLU A 37 9.52 1.70 -0.20
C GLU A 37 8.41 1.52 0.85
N THR A 38 8.39 0.36 1.53
CA THR A 38 7.43 0.05 2.58
C THR A 38 7.63 0.92 3.82
N GLN A 39 8.89 1.12 4.26
CA GLN A 39 9.20 1.99 5.38
C GLN A 39 8.83 3.44 5.10
N ARG A 40 9.06 3.91 3.87
CA ARG A 40 8.65 5.23 3.43
C ARG A 40 7.13 5.39 3.48
N MET A 41 6.39 4.45 2.89
CA MET A 41 4.93 4.44 2.93
C MET A 41 4.39 4.49 4.37
N ARG A 42 4.95 3.72 5.30
CA ARG A 42 4.54 3.69 6.71
C ARG A 42 4.84 4.97 7.49
N LYS A 43 5.72 5.83 6.98
CA LYS A 43 5.96 7.17 7.55
C LYS A 43 4.96 8.21 7.04
N GLU A 44 4.41 7.98 5.86
CA GLU A 44 3.46 8.87 5.20
C GLU A 44 2.00 8.53 5.55
N TYR A 45 1.71 7.26 5.87
CA TYR A 45 0.37 6.74 6.12
C TYR A 45 0.37 5.80 7.32
N ASP A 46 -0.56 6.04 8.26
CA ASP A 46 -0.70 5.32 9.53
C ASP A 46 -1.74 4.19 9.46
N ASP A 47 -2.52 4.13 8.39
CA ASP A 47 -3.49 3.05 8.15
C ASP A 47 -3.31 2.42 6.77
N CYS A 48 -4.00 1.30 6.51
CA CYS A 48 -3.81 0.58 5.26
C CYS A 48 -4.38 1.30 4.05
N LEU A 49 -3.71 1.05 2.93
CA LEU A 49 -4.01 1.62 1.63
C LEU A 49 -4.54 0.53 0.70
N CYS A 50 -5.44 0.92 -0.21
CA CYS A 50 -5.90 0.01 -1.25
C CYS A 50 -4.77 -0.29 -2.25
N ALA A 51 -4.88 -1.41 -2.97
CA ALA A 51 -3.88 -1.86 -3.93
C ALA A 51 -3.53 -0.80 -4.99
N ALA A 52 -4.54 -0.11 -5.52
CA ALA A 52 -4.34 0.96 -6.50
C ALA A 52 -3.46 2.08 -5.93
N CYS A 53 -3.72 2.50 -4.68
CA CYS A 53 -2.93 3.54 -4.05
C CYS A 53 -1.49 3.10 -3.76
N MET A 54 -1.28 1.86 -3.34
CA MET A 54 0.08 1.34 -3.12
C MET A 54 0.86 1.20 -4.42
N LEU A 55 0.20 0.80 -5.52
CA LEU A 55 0.84 0.70 -6.84
C LEU A 55 1.30 2.06 -7.37
N GLU A 56 0.46 3.08 -7.25
CA GLU A 56 0.83 4.45 -7.63
C GLU A 56 2.02 4.99 -6.80
N LEU A 57 2.02 4.75 -5.49
CA LEU A 57 3.13 5.15 -4.61
C LEU A 57 4.42 4.42 -4.97
N GLN A 58 4.33 3.12 -5.25
CA GLN A 58 5.47 2.35 -5.73
C GLN A 58 6.09 2.96 -7.00
N ILE A 59 5.26 3.30 -7.99
CA ILE A 59 5.73 3.93 -9.22
C ILE A 59 6.38 5.28 -8.92
N GLN A 60 5.76 6.08 -8.05
CA GLN A 60 6.29 7.38 -7.64
C GLN A 60 7.65 7.26 -6.96
N TYR A 61 7.80 6.39 -5.96
CA TYR A 61 9.04 6.23 -5.21
C TYR A 61 10.20 5.79 -6.11
N ARG A 62 9.95 4.85 -7.02
CA ARG A 62 10.97 4.41 -7.99
C ARG A 62 11.37 5.51 -8.95
N LYS A 63 10.40 6.30 -9.44
CA LYS A 63 10.67 7.43 -10.31
C LYS A 63 11.55 8.48 -9.60
N GLU A 64 11.22 8.80 -8.36
CA GLU A 64 11.99 9.75 -7.55
C GLU A 64 13.41 9.23 -7.27
N GLU A 65 13.55 7.93 -6.95
CA GLU A 65 14.86 7.30 -6.75
C GLU A 65 15.72 7.39 -8.01
N MET A 66 15.15 7.13 -9.20
CA MET A 66 15.86 7.29 -10.48
C MET A 66 16.27 8.74 -10.75
N LEU A 67 15.43 9.72 -10.41
CA LEU A 67 15.73 11.14 -10.59
C LEU A 67 16.82 11.65 -9.63
N SER A 68 16.88 11.09 -8.42
CA SER A 68 17.87 11.48 -7.40
C SER A 68 19.30 10.99 -7.66
N LYS A 69 19.48 10.08 -8.63
CA LYS A 69 20.77 9.47 -8.99
C LYS A 69 21.41 10.10 -10.25
N ASN A 70 20.77 11.12 -10.84
CA ASN A 70 21.31 11.92 -11.94
C ASN A 70 21.87 13.25 -11.42
#